data_AF-A0A2E1PBE0-F1
#
_entry.id   AF-A0A2E1PBE0-F1
#
_cell.length_a   1.000
_cell.length_b   1.000
_cell.length_c   1.000
_cell.angle_alpha   90.00
_cell.angle_beta   90.00
_cell.angle_gamma   90.00
#
_symmetry.space_group_name_H-M   'P 1'
#
loop_
_entity.id
_entity.type
_entity.pdbx_description
1 polymer ?
#
loop_
_entity_poly.entity_id
_entity_poly.type
_entity_poly.pdbx_seq_one_letter_code
_entity_poly.pdbx_strand_id
1 'polypeptide(L)' 'MKQKKCPQCKNLISITAPTCLYCGRPNKFVTNKYVKRKWDRENKNDNLNNLKILISKKTLFFIIIIIIIILLISLYK' A
#
# COMPACT_ATOMS: atom_id res chain seq x y z
N MET A 1 24.00 -20.62 11.57
CA MET A 1 22.66 -20.02 11.39
C MET A 1 21.95 -19.96 12.73
N LYS A 2 21.26 -18.85 13.07
CA LYS A 2 20.48 -18.78 14.32
C LYS A 2 19.23 -19.67 14.22
N GLN A 3 18.97 -20.47 15.24
CA GLN A 3 17.83 -21.40 15.32
C GLN A 3 16.93 -21.04 16.51
N LYS A 4 15.67 -21.49 16.47
CA LYS A 4 14.71 -21.39 17.58
C LYS A 4 13.87 -22.66 17.67
N LYS A 5 13.30 -22.93 18.85
CA LYS A 5 12.33 -24.03 19.01
C LYS A 5 10.97 -23.66 18.43
N CYS A 6 10.36 -24.58 17.71
CA CYS A 6 8.96 -24.46 17.28
C CYS A 6 8.03 -24.51 18.51
N PRO A 7 7.10 -23.58 18.68
CA PRO A 7 6.23 -23.57 19.86
C PRO A 7 5.29 -24.79 19.96
N GLN A 8 4.94 -25.42 18.82
CA GLN A 8 4.07 -26.59 18.76
C GLN A 8 4.83 -27.91 18.92
N CYS A 9 5.74 -28.23 17.99
CA CYS A 9 6.42 -29.53 17.99
C CYS A 9 7.79 -29.53 18.67
N LYS A 10 8.23 -28.40 19.25
CA LYS A 10 9.52 -28.21 19.96
C LYS A 10 10.80 -28.46 19.16
N ASN A 11 10.72 -28.91 17.92
CA ASN A 11 11.86 -29.08 17.03
C ASN A 11 12.56 -27.74 16.75
N LEU A 12 13.88 -27.82 16.55
CA LEU A 12 14.70 -26.68 16.16
C LEU A 12 14.43 -26.32 14.69
N ILE A 13 14.09 -25.06 14.45
CA ILE A 13 13.86 -24.51 13.12
C ILE A 13 14.69 -23.24 12.92
N SER A 14 14.99 -22.90 11.67
CA SER A 14 15.59 -21.61 11.34
C SER A 14 14.65 -20.47 11.78
N ILE A 15 15.22 -19.39 12.32
CA ILE A 15 14.46 -18.18 12.68
C ILE A 15 13.81 -17.55 11.44
N THR A 16 14.44 -17.70 10.27
CA THR A 16 13.97 -17.16 8.99
C THR A 16 12.99 -18.08 8.27
N ALA A 17 12.80 -19.33 8.72
CA ALA A 17 11.87 -20.24 8.08
C ALA A 17 10.42 -19.72 8.21
N PRO A 18 9.65 -19.62 7.11
CA PRO A 18 8.27 -19.12 7.14
C PRO A 18 7.32 -20.12 7.79
N THR A 19 7.63 -21.40 7.72
CA THR A 19 6.86 -22.50 8.30
C THR A 19 7.81 -23.50 8.97
N CYS A 20 7.31 -24.20 9.98
CA CYS A 20 8.03 -25.30 10.60
C CYS A 20 8.03 -26.50 9.65
N LEU A 21 9.21 -26.98 9.25
CA LEU A 21 9.35 -28.13 8.35
C LEU A 21 8.81 -29.44 8.92
N TYR A 22 8.66 -29.54 10.25
CA TYR A 22 8.25 -30.76 10.93
C TYR A 22 6.74 -30.86 11.18
N CYS A 23 6.07 -29.73 11.48
CA CYS A 23 4.65 -29.73 11.83
C CYS A 23 3.81 -28.78 10.98
N GLY A 24 4.39 -28.13 9.97
CA GLY A 24 3.71 -27.17 9.11
C GLY A 24 3.36 -25.83 9.78
N ARG A 25 3.53 -25.68 11.11
CA ARG A 25 3.13 -24.45 11.81
C ARG A 25 3.80 -23.20 11.21
N PRO A 26 3.04 -22.17 10.84
CA PRO A 26 3.60 -20.92 10.36
C PRO A 26 4.37 -20.16 11.44
N ASN A 27 5.47 -19.55 11.03
CA ASN A 27 6.30 -18.70 11.87
C ASN A 27 5.73 -17.27 11.88
N LYS A 28 4.94 -16.95 12.92
CA LYS A 28 4.23 -15.67 13.09
C LYS A 28 5.05 -14.43 12.74
N PHE A 29 6.33 -14.37 13.13
CA PHE A 29 7.17 -13.20 12.89
C PHE A 29 7.52 -13.00 11.41
N VAL A 30 7.84 -14.10 10.72
CA VAL A 30 8.21 -14.08 9.30
C VAL A 30 6.95 -13.87 8.44
N THR A 31 5.87 -14.58 8.76
CA THR A 31 4.61 -14.46 8.03
C THR A 31 3.99 -13.07 8.20
N ASN A 32 4.02 -12.48 9.40
CA ASN A 32 3.49 -11.13 9.59
C ASN A 32 4.27 -10.07 8.82
N LYS A 33 5.61 -10.18 8.74
CA LYS A 33 6.44 -9.28 7.92
C LYS A 33 6.14 -9.43 6.43
N TYR A 34 5.82 -10.64 5.97
CA TYR A 34 5.39 -10.88 4.60
C TYR A 34 4.01 -10.28 4.32
N VAL A 35 3.03 -10.58 5.18
CA VAL A 35 1.64 -10.07 5.07
C VAL A 35 1.63 -8.54 5.08
N LYS A 36 2.36 -7.91 6.01
CA LYS A 36 2.47 -6.45 6.06
C LYS A 36 3.04 -5.87 4.76
N ARG A 37 4.12 -6.45 4.23
CA ARG A 37 4.70 -5.99 2.95
C ARG A 37 3.76 -6.15 1.76
N LYS A 38 2.96 -7.22 1.75
CA LYS A 38 1.95 -7.43 0.71
C LYS A 38 0.84 -6.38 0.82
N TRP A 39 0.30 -6.18 2.02
CA TRP A 39 -0.71 -5.17 2.31
C TRP A 39 -0.23 -3.76 1.94
N ASP A 40 0.98 -3.37 2.37
CA ASP A 40 1.55 -2.06 2.08
C ASP A 40 1.71 -1.83 0.57
N ARG A 41 2.05 -2.88 -0.20
CA ARG A 41 2.19 -2.79 -1.66
C ARG A 41 0.85 -2.56 -2.35
N GLU A 42 -0.18 -3.31 -1.95
CA GLU A 42 -1.53 -3.21 -2.51
C GLU A 42 -2.14 -1.84 -2.16
N ASN A 43 -2.11 -1.42 -0.89
CA ASN A 43 -2.67 -0.14 -0.46
C ASN A 43 -1.93 1.10 -0.98
N LYS A 44 -0.62 1.01 -1.26
CA LYS A 44 0.13 2.16 -1.79
C LYS A 44 -0.31 2.52 -3.21
N ASN A 45 -0.77 1.54 -3.99
CA ASN A 45 -1.28 1.76 -5.34
C ASN A 45 -2.64 2.49 -5.32
N ASP A 46 -3.51 2.13 -4.38
CA ASP A 46 -4.82 2.76 -4.24
C ASP A 46 -4.73 4.24 -3.86
N ASN A 47 -3.81 4.58 -2.94
CA ASN A 47 -3.60 5.99 -2.55
C ASN A 47 -3.04 6.86 -3.68
N LEU A 48 -2.14 6.33 -4.52
CA LEU A 48 -1.60 7.09 -5.66
C LEU A 48 -2.66 7.35 -6.74
N ASN A 49 -3.53 6.37 -7.00
CA ASN A 49 -4.62 6.52 -7.97
C ASN A 49 -5.66 7.53 -7.46
N ASN A 50 -6.02 7.47 -6.18
CA ASN A 50 -6.95 8.42 -5.57
C ASN A 50 -6.41 9.85 -5.57
N LEU A 51 -5.11 10.05 -5.28
CA LEU A 51 -4.47 11.37 -5.33
C LEU A 51 -4.46 11.94 -6.76
N LYS A 52 -4.13 11.12 -7.76
CA LYS A 52 -4.17 11.52 -9.18
C LYS A 52 -5.57 11.95 -9.62
N ILE A 53 -6.59 11.19 -9.23
CA ILE A 53 -8.00 11.52 -9.53
C ILE A 53 -8.38 12.86 -8.88
N LEU A 54 -8.01 13.08 -7.61
CA LEU A 54 -8.30 14.32 -6.89
C LEU A 54 -7.63 15.55 -7.56
N ILE A 55 -6.36 15.41 -7.96
CA ILE A 55 -5.61 16.47 -8.66
C ILE A 55 -6.27 16.78 -10.00
N SER A 56 -6.65 15.76 -10.77
CA SER A 56 -7.30 15.94 -12.08
C SER A 56 -8.64 16.68 -12.01
N LYS A 57 -9.43 16.44 -10.96
CA LYS A 57 -10.71 17.12 -10.76
C LYS A 57 -10.51 18.60 -10.38
N LYS A 58 -9.52 18.90 -9.54
CA LYS A 58 -9.19 20.27 -9.15
C LYS A 58 -8.66 21.08 -10.33
N THR A 59 -7.75 20.52 -11.13
CA THR A 59 -7.22 21.22 -12.32
C THR A 59 -8.31 21.53 -13.34
N LEU A 60 -9.23 20.60 -13.60
CA LEU A 60 -10.38 20.84 -14.49
C LEU A 60 -11.24 22.02 -14.00
N PHE A 61 -11.50 22.10 -12.69
CA PHE A 61 -12.30 23.17 -12.10
C PHE A 61 -11.63 24.54 -12.26
N PHE A 62 -10.31 24.64 -12.06
CA PHE A 62 -9.57 25.89 -12.28
C PHE A 62 -9.60 26.34 -13.75
N ILE A 63 -9.51 25.42 -14.70
CA ILE A 63 -9.61 25.73 -16.14
C ILE A 63 -10.98 26.35 -16.46
N ILE A 64 -12.07 25.78 -15.92
CA ILE A 64 -13.43 26.30 -16.12
C ILE A 64 -13.54 27.73 -15.56
N ILE A 65 -13.00 28.00 -14.36
CA ILE A 65 -13.00 29.35 -13.77
C ILE A 65 -12.27 30.35 -14.67
N ILE A 66 -11.08 29.98 -15.18
CA ILE A 66 -10.30 30.86 -16.06
C ILE A 66 -11.08 31.20 -17.32
N ILE A 67 -11.75 30.22 -17.95
CA ILE A 67 -12.58 30.44 -19.13
C ILE A 67 -13.73 31.41 -18.82
N ILE A 68 -14.41 31.25 -17.68
CA ILE A 68 -15.48 32.16 -17.27
C ILE A 68 -14.96 33.59 -17.08
N ILE A 69 -13.80 33.77 -16.44
CA ILE A 69 -13.19 35.10 -16.26
C ILE A 69 -12.89 35.75 -17.61
N ILE A 70 -12.32 35.01 -18.57
CA ILE A 70 -12.02 35.52 -19.92
C ILE A 70 -13.31 35.95 -20.64
N LEU A 71 -14.38 35.15 -20.55
CA LEU A 71 -15.68 35.47 -21.14
C LEU A 71 -16.28 36.74 -20.53
N LEU A 72 -16.20 36.89 -19.20
CA LEU A 72 -16.66 38.10 -18.51
C LEU A 72 -15.88 39.33 -19.00
N ILE A 73 -14.53 39.26 -19.03
CA ILE A 73 -13.70 40.36 -19.52
C ILE A 73 -14.06 40.73 -20.97
N SER A 74 -14.33 39.74 -21.82
CA SER A 74 -14.71 39.97 -23.22
C SER A 74 -16.11 40.57 -23.40
N LEU A 75 -17.00 40.43 -22.41
CA LEU A 75 -18.35 41.03 -22.43
C LEU A 75 -18.34 42.48 -21.91
N TYR A 76 -17.39 42.81 -21.04
CA TYR A 76 -17.22 44.16 -20.47
C TYR A 76 -16.34 45.08 -21.33
N LYS A 77 -15.69 44.54 -22.37
CA LYS A 77 -14.88 45.28 -23.34
C LYS A 77 -15.66 45.50 -24.62
#